data_AF-A0A4Q5PEQ6-F1
#
_entry.id   AF-A0A4Q5PEQ6-F1
#
_cell.length_a   1.000
_cell.length_b   1.000
_cell.length_c   1.000
_cell.angle_alpha   90.00
_cell.angle_beta   90.00
_cell.angle_gamma   90.00
#
_symmetry.space_group_name_H-M   'P 1'
#
loop_
_entity.id
_entity.type
_entity.pdbx_description
1 polymer ?
#
loop_
_entity_poly.entity_id
_entity_poly.type
_entity_poly.pdbx_seq_one_letter_code
_entity_poly.pdbx_strand_id
1 'polypeptide(L)'
;MNENLQITLAVSLHAADEELRNRLVPINKNNPLADLLALCKKYAHHTGRRVTFEYVMLKDINDRQEDIDNLIKRLNGIHCHINLIPHNPIYSAEKLDATPMNKIRDFQRALSDAGFPTTVRVSRGSSTAAACGQLSVMQGG
;
A
#
# COMPACT_ATOMS: atom_id res chain seq x y z
N MET A 1 21.09 21.10 -2.19
CA MET A 1 20.15 20.41 -3.09
C MET A 1 18.76 20.90 -2.74
N ASN A 2 18.32 22.00 -3.35
CA ASN A 2 17.03 22.64 -3.07
C ASN A 2 16.28 22.78 -4.40
N GLU A 3 15.82 21.67 -4.93
CA GLU A 3 14.80 21.70 -5.98
C GLU A 3 13.44 21.73 -5.28
N ASN A 4 12.76 22.86 -5.38
CA ASN A 4 11.48 23.15 -4.73
C ASN A 4 10.31 22.39 -5.40
N LEU A 5 10.55 21.13 -5.77
CA LEU A 5 9.56 20.24 -6.37
C LEU A 5 8.60 19.82 -5.25
N GLN A 6 7.31 20.15 -5.37
CA GLN A 6 6.24 19.65 -4.49
C GLN A 6 5.89 18.20 -4.83
N ILE A 7 6.89 17.32 -4.85
CA ILE A 7 6.71 15.89 -5.09
C ILE A 7 6.38 15.15 -3.78
N THR A 8 5.42 14.24 -3.87
CA THR A 8 5.10 13.27 -2.82
C THR A 8 5.90 12.01 -3.10
N LEU A 9 6.67 11.53 -2.11
CA LEU A 9 7.44 10.29 -2.23
C LEU A 9 6.52 9.09 -2.00
N ALA A 10 6.38 8.24 -3.02
CA ALA A 10 5.69 6.96 -2.91
C ALA A 10 6.71 5.81 -2.99
N VAL A 11 6.57 4.83 -2.09
CA VAL A 11 7.48 3.68 -1.95
C VAL A 11 6.68 2.39 -2.05
N SER A 12 7.02 1.53 -3.02
CA SER A 12 6.49 0.18 -3.14
C SER A 12 7.06 -0.72 -2.04
N LEU A 13 6.31 -0.86 -0.95
CA LEU A 13 6.72 -1.60 0.24
C LEU A 13 6.36 -3.09 0.10
N HIS A 14 5.05 -3.37 -0.04
CA HIS A 14 4.42 -4.68 -0.25
C HIS A 14 4.65 -5.77 0.83
N ALA A 15 5.68 -5.65 1.65
CA ALA A 15 5.88 -6.46 2.84
C ALA A 15 6.73 -5.70 3.87
N ALA A 16 6.38 -5.83 5.14
CA ALA A 16 7.15 -5.32 6.28
C ALA A 16 7.97 -6.44 6.96
N ASP A 17 8.19 -7.55 6.25
CA ASP A 17 9.08 -8.63 6.62
C ASP A 17 10.17 -8.78 5.55
N GLU A 18 11.41 -9.03 5.96
CA GLU A 18 12.56 -9.02 5.04
C GLU A 18 12.52 -10.20 4.07
N GLU A 19 12.16 -11.39 4.55
CA GLU A 19 12.12 -12.61 3.74
C GLU A 19 10.97 -12.55 2.73
N LEU A 20 9.79 -12.11 3.18
CA LEU A 20 8.65 -11.88 2.31
C LEU A 20 8.93 -10.77 1.29
N ARG A 21 9.58 -9.67 1.70
CA ARG A 21 9.93 -8.59 0.78
C ARG A 21 10.95 -9.02 -0.28
N ASN A 22 11.92 -9.85 0.08
CA ASN A 22 12.86 -10.45 -0.88
C ASN A 22 12.16 -11.30 -1.96
N ARG A 23 11.03 -11.93 -1.63
CA ARG A 23 10.22 -12.70 -2.58
C ARG A 23 9.34 -11.80 -3.45
N LEU A 24 8.66 -10.84 -2.86
CA LEU A 24 7.70 -9.98 -3.57
C LEU A 24 8.34 -8.83 -4.35
N VAL A 25 9.49 -8.33 -3.89
CA VAL A 25 10.18 -7.16 -4.42
C VAL A 25 11.65 -7.52 -4.64
N PRO A 26 12.03 -8.12 -5.79
CA PRO A 26 13.38 -8.66 -6.01
C PRO A 26 14.51 -7.63 -5.83
N ILE A 27 14.23 -6.33 -6.04
CA ILE A 27 15.18 -5.24 -5.81
C ILE A 27 15.54 -5.04 -4.32
N ASN A 28 14.78 -5.62 -3.38
CA ASN A 28 15.09 -5.61 -1.94
C ASN A 28 16.45 -6.22 -1.62
N LYS A 29 16.93 -7.18 -2.43
CA LYS A 29 18.26 -7.78 -2.24
C LYS A 29 19.40 -6.76 -2.31
N ASN A 30 19.20 -5.68 -3.06
CA ASN A 30 20.17 -4.58 -3.20
C ASN A 30 19.86 -3.39 -2.28
N ASN A 31 18.66 -3.36 -1.68
CA ASN A 31 18.19 -2.28 -0.81
C ASN A 31 17.39 -2.90 0.35
N PRO A 32 18.08 -3.38 1.40
CA PRO A 32 17.44 -4.03 2.54
C PRO A 32 16.31 -3.18 3.13
N LEU A 33 15.27 -3.83 3.64
CA LEU A 33 14.08 -3.13 4.15
C LEU A 33 14.46 -2.13 5.26
N ALA A 34 15.36 -2.51 6.15
CA ALA A 34 15.83 -1.64 7.24
C ALA A 34 16.43 -0.32 6.72
N ASP A 35 17.28 -0.40 5.69
CA ASP A 35 17.94 0.77 5.11
C ASP A 35 16.94 1.66 4.36
N LEU A 36 16.02 1.04 3.61
CA LEU A 36 14.94 1.74 2.94
C LEU A 36 14.09 2.55 3.94
N LEU A 37 13.66 1.92 5.03
CA LEU A 37 12.83 2.59 6.04
C LEU A 37 13.61 3.68 6.79
N ALA A 38 14.91 3.47 7.05
CA ALA A 38 15.76 4.48 7.65
C ALA A 38 15.89 5.72 6.74
N LEU A 39 16.03 5.52 5.42
CA LEU A 39 16.03 6.61 4.44
C LEU A 39 14.69 7.33 4.38
N CYS A 40 13.57 6.59 4.37
CA CYS A 40 12.23 7.19 4.40
C CYS A 40 12.01 8.03 5.66
N LYS A 41 12.46 7.54 6.81
CA LYS A 41 12.38 8.27 8.08
C LYS A 41 13.21 9.57 8.04
N LYS A 42 14.45 9.49 7.53
CA LYS A 42 15.31 10.66 7.34
C LYS A 42 14.68 11.68 6.39
N TYR A 43 14.12 11.23 5.27
CA TYR A 43 13.42 12.09 4.31
C TYR A 43 12.22 12.80 4.95
N ALA A 44 11.35 12.04 5.63
CA ALA A 44 10.16 12.58 6.27
C ALA A 44 10.53 13.61 7.35
N HIS A 45 11.56 13.31 8.16
CA HIS A 45 12.05 14.22 9.19
C HIS A 45 12.67 15.50 8.60
N HIS A 46 13.50 15.37 7.57
CA HIS A 46 14.21 16.52 6.99
C HIS A 46 13.29 17.45 6.19
N THR A 47 12.30 16.88 5.48
CA THR A 47 11.42 17.65 4.59
C THR A 47 10.08 18.03 5.23
N GLY A 48 9.71 17.39 6.35
CA GLY A 48 8.37 17.46 6.94
C GLY A 48 7.28 16.79 6.09
N ARG A 49 7.64 16.24 4.92
CA ARG A 49 6.68 15.67 3.97
C ARG A 49 6.33 14.25 4.34
N ARG A 50 5.08 13.89 4.06
CA ARG A 50 4.56 12.53 4.27
C ARG A 50 5.09 11.58 3.20
N VAL A 51 5.53 10.40 3.62
CA VAL A 51 5.88 9.28 2.72
C VAL A 51 4.66 8.40 2.52
N THR A 52 4.35 8.06 1.27
CA THR A 52 3.27 7.11 0.96
C THR A 52 3.86 5.72 0.74
N PHE A 53 3.39 4.72 1.46
CA PHE A 53 3.76 3.32 1.24
C PHE A 53 2.67 2.61 0.45
N GLU A 54 3.00 2.08 -0.72
CA GLU A 54 2.11 1.26 -1.53
C GLU A 54 2.24 -0.21 -1.07
N TYR A 55 1.11 -0.83 -0.77
CA TYR A 55 1.03 -2.19 -0.22
C TYR A 55 -0.02 -3.00 -0.98
N VAL A 56 0.43 -3.91 -1.86
CA VAL A 56 -0.47 -4.82 -2.57
C VAL A 56 -1.03 -5.85 -1.60
N MET A 57 -2.32 -6.15 -1.70
CA MET A 57 -3.01 -7.09 -0.82
C MET A 57 -3.13 -8.46 -1.51
N LEU A 58 -2.28 -9.40 -1.08
CA LEU A 58 -2.19 -10.76 -1.60
C LEU A 58 -2.70 -11.73 -0.54
N LYS A 59 -3.70 -12.52 -0.92
CA LYS A 59 -4.41 -13.42 -0.03
C LYS A 59 -3.44 -14.45 0.58
N ASP A 60 -3.46 -14.54 1.91
CA ASP A 60 -2.69 -15.50 2.73
C ASP A 60 -1.17 -15.37 2.59
N ILE A 61 -0.69 -14.30 1.95
CA ILE A 61 0.73 -14.02 1.72
C ILE A 61 1.19 -12.85 2.57
N ASN A 62 0.46 -11.73 2.52
CA ASN A 62 0.85 -10.49 3.20
C ASN A 62 -0.36 -9.76 3.82
N ASP A 63 -1.42 -10.50 4.16
CA ASP A 63 -2.66 -9.96 4.71
C ASP A 63 -3.01 -10.57 6.08
N ARG A 64 -2.00 -11.02 6.84
CA ARG A 64 -2.15 -11.71 8.12
C ARG A 64 -1.95 -10.73 9.29
N GLN A 65 -2.32 -11.15 10.50
CA GLN A 65 -2.12 -10.30 11.70
C GLN A 65 -0.64 -9.96 11.92
N GLU A 66 0.28 -10.90 11.68
CA GLU A 66 1.72 -10.64 11.76
C GLU A 66 2.19 -9.54 10.78
N ASP A 67 1.53 -9.41 9.63
CA ASP A 67 1.87 -8.38 8.64
C ASP A 67 1.45 -6.98 9.16
N ILE A 68 0.30 -6.90 9.85
CA ILE A 68 -0.16 -5.68 10.54
C ILE A 68 0.84 -5.29 11.63
N ASP A 69 1.19 -6.23 12.51
CA ASP A 69 2.09 -5.98 13.64
C ASP A 69 3.47 -5.53 13.16
N ASN A 70 3.97 -6.14 12.09
CA ASN A 70 5.24 -5.76 11.45
C ASN A 70 5.17 -4.35 10.85
N LEU A 71 4.07 -3.99 10.17
CA LEU A 71 3.87 -2.64 9.65
C LEU A 71 3.86 -1.61 10.79
N ILE A 72 3.08 -1.84 11.84
CA ILE A 72 3.00 -0.95 13.01
C ILE A 72 4.39 -0.76 13.62
N LYS A 73 5.10 -1.87 13.89
CA LYS A 73 6.44 -1.83 14.51
C LYS A 73 7.44 -1.07 13.66
N ARG A 74 7.48 -1.32 12.35
CA ARG A 74 8.52 -0.79 11.46
C ARG A 74 8.26 0.63 10.97
N LEU A 75 7.00 1.02 10.82
CA LEU A 75 6.63 2.35 10.35
C LEU A 75 6.49 3.36 11.49
N ASN A 76 6.55 2.92 12.74
CA ASN A 76 6.46 3.81 13.90
C ASN A 76 7.51 4.94 13.85
N GLY A 77 7.04 6.17 14.06
CA GLY A 77 7.86 7.37 14.00
C GLY A 77 8.27 7.81 12.59
N ILE A 78 7.64 7.28 11.54
CA ILE A 78 7.72 7.81 10.17
C ILE A 78 6.42 8.56 9.89
N HIS A 79 6.50 9.82 9.46
CA HIS A 79 5.32 10.55 8.98
C HIS A 79 4.89 9.95 7.63
N CYS A 80 3.92 9.03 7.66
CA CYS A 80 3.55 8.26 6.49
C CYS A 80 2.04 8.10 6.28
N HIS A 81 1.70 7.56 5.11
CA HIS A 81 0.37 7.11 4.73
C HIS A 81 0.50 5.75 4.05
N ILE A 82 -0.46 4.84 4.28
CA ILE A 82 -0.44 3.50 3.69
C ILE A 82 -1.56 3.38 2.66
N ASN A 83 -1.20 3.02 1.43
CA ASN A 83 -2.13 2.73 0.34
C ASN A 83 -2.23 1.21 0.16
N LEU A 84 -3.35 0.63 0.61
CA LEU A 84 -3.68 -0.77 0.34
C LEU A 84 -4.21 -0.89 -1.09
N ILE A 85 -3.59 -1.71 -1.90
CA ILE A 85 -3.97 -1.94 -3.30
C ILE A 85 -4.49 -3.37 -3.43
N PRO A 86 -5.79 -3.57 -3.70
CA PRO A 86 -6.30 -4.90 -4.04
C PRO A 86 -5.54 -5.45 -5.24
N HIS A 87 -4.98 -6.65 -5.10
CA HIS A 87 -4.32 -7.34 -6.22
C HIS A 87 -5.33 -7.59 -7.35
N ASN A 88 -4.87 -7.49 -8.60
CA ASN A 88 -5.67 -7.88 -9.76
C ASN A 88 -5.07 -9.18 -10.36
N PRO A 89 -5.73 -10.33 -10.16
CA PRO A 89 -5.22 -11.63 -10.61
C PRO A 89 -5.04 -11.74 -12.13
N ILE A 90 -5.72 -10.90 -12.92
CA ILE A 90 -5.66 -10.94 -14.38
C ILE A 90 -4.26 -10.56 -14.89
N TYR A 91 -3.47 -9.82 -14.10
CA TYR A 91 -2.17 -9.31 -14.51
C TYR A 91 -0.98 -10.07 -13.92
N SER A 92 -1.19 -11.09 -13.09
CA SER A 92 -0.10 -11.89 -12.53
C SER A 92 0.11 -13.18 -13.33
N ALA A 93 1.36 -13.41 -13.79
CA ALA A 93 1.78 -14.67 -14.39
C ALA A 93 1.70 -15.84 -13.38
N GLU A 94 1.89 -15.52 -12.10
CA GLU A 94 1.66 -16.40 -10.97
C GLU A 94 0.19 -16.30 -10.54
N LYS A 95 -0.47 -17.43 -10.26
CA LYS A 95 -1.88 -17.48 -9.82
C LYS A 95 -2.05 -17.00 -8.37
N LEU A 96 -1.66 -15.76 -8.09
CA LEU A 96 -1.82 -15.14 -6.79
C LEU A 96 -3.26 -14.63 -6.63
N ASP A 97 -3.89 -15.03 -5.53
CA ASP A 97 -5.25 -14.62 -5.21
C ASP A 97 -5.27 -13.21 -4.58
N ALA A 98 -6.33 -12.46 -4.90
CA ALA A 98 -6.60 -11.18 -4.27
C ALA A 98 -7.19 -11.37 -2.87
N THR A 99 -6.72 -10.58 -1.89
CA THR A 99 -7.35 -10.55 -0.56
C THR A 99 -8.82 -10.10 -0.69
N PRO A 100 -9.77 -10.80 -0.04
CA PRO A 100 -11.18 -10.39 -0.01
C PRO A 100 -11.38 -8.97 0.55
N MET A 101 -12.29 -8.20 -0.05
CA MET A 101 -12.48 -6.78 0.31
C MET A 101 -12.87 -6.55 1.78
N ASN A 102 -13.58 -7.47 2.43
CA ASN A 102 -13.86 -7.40 3.86
C ASN A 102 -12.56 -7.48 4.69
N LYS A 103 -11.69 -8.44 4.37
CA LYS A 103 -10.38 -8.60 5.03
C LYS A 103 -9.47 -7.38 4.79
N ILE A 104 -9.50 -6.79 3.59
CA ILE A 104 -8.77 -5.52 3.32
C ILE A 104 -9.28 -4.38 4.20
N ARG A 105 -10.61 -4.26 4.39
CA ARG A 105 -11.20 -3.24 5.27
C ARG A 105 -10.84 -3.45 6.73
N ASP A 106 -10.78 -4.70 7.18
CA ASP A 106 -10.36 -5.01 8.55
C ASP A 106 -8.87 -4.70 8.76
N PHE A 107 -8.02 -5.03 7.78
CA PHE A 107 -6.61 -4.66 7.77
C PHE A 107 -6.42 -3.12 7.79
N GLN A 108 -7.18 -2.39 6.97
CA GLN A 108 -7.21 -0.93 6.95
C GLN A 108 -7.56 -0.36 8.33
N ARG A 109 -8.61 -0.91 8.97
CA ARG A 109 -9.09 -0.47 10.28
C ARG A 109 -8.02 -0.67 11.34
N ALA A 110 -7.42 -1.86 11.39
CA ALA A 110 -6.38 -2.18 12.36
C ALA A 110 -5.18 -1.22 12.27
N LEU A 111 -4.71 -0.89 11.06
CA LEU A 111 -3.66 0.10 10.86
C LEU A 111 -4.09 1.52 11.27
N SER A 112 -5.33 1.91 10.93
CA SER A 112 -5.87 3.23 11.25
C SER A 112 -6.03 3.42 12.76
N ASP A 113 -6.53 2.40 13.46
CA ASP A 113 -6.68 2.37 14.91
C ASP A 113 -5.32 2.43 15.63
N ALA A 114 -4.27 1.89 15.00
CA ALA A 114 -2.89 2.00 15.47
C ALA A 114 -2.22 3.36 15.13
N GLY A 115 -2.95 4.31 14.54
CA GLY A 115 -2.47 5.66 14.25
C GLY A 115 -1.80 5.83 12.88
N PHE A 116 -1.93 4.86 11.97
CA PHE A 116 -1.40 4.95 10.61
C PHE A 116 -2.51 5.27 9.61
N PRO A 117 -2.53 6.50 9.03
CA PRO A 117 -3.50 6.85 7.99
C PRO A 117 -3.43 5.85 6.83
N THR A 118 -4.55 5.18 6.56
CA THR A 118 -4.60 4.08 5.59
C THR A 118 -5.81 4.21 4.66
N THR A 119 -5.59 4.06 3.35
CA THR A 119 -6.66 4.07 2.34
C THR A 119 -6.59 2.84 1.46
N VAL A 120 -7.75 2.38 0.98
CA VAL A 120 -7.84 1.34 -0.04
C VAL A 120 -7.95 1.98 -1.42
N ARG A 121 -6.98 1.73 -2.30
CA ARG A 121 -6.95 2.24 -3.67
C ARG A 121 -7.67 1.27 -4.60
N VAL A 122 -8.97 1.47 -4.78
CA VAL A 122 -9.76 0.71 -5.75
C VAL A 122 -9.65 1.37 -7.12
N SER A 123 -9.08 0.68 -8.11
CA SER A 123 -9.02 1.15 -9.49
C SER A 123 -10.44 1.24 -10.07
N ARG A 124 -10.80 2.40 -10.65
CA ARG A 124 -12.12 2.71 -11.25
C ARG A 124 -12.57 1.77 -12.40
N GLY A 125 -11.75 0.80 -12.80
CA GLY A 125 -12.04 -0.16 -13.88
C GLY A 125 -12.45 -1.57 -13.42
N SER A 126 -12.43 -1.86 -12.11
CA SER A 126 -12.86 -3.16 -11.56
C SER A 126 -14.38 -3.26 -11.35
N SER A 127 -15.11 -2.20 -11.69
CA SER A 127 -16.53 -2.00 -11.39
C SER A 127 -17.48 -2.51 -12.49
N THR A 128 -17.14 -3.59 -13.19
CA THR A 128 -18.13 -4.32 -14.01
C THR A 128 -18.99 -5.29 -13.19
N ALA A 129 -18.83 -5.31 -11.87
CA ALA A 129 -19.73 -5.97 -10.93
C ALA A 129 -20.39 -4.94 -9.99
N ALA A 130 -21.40 -4.26 -10.54
CA ALA A 130 -22.64 -3.79 -9.92
C ALA A 130 -22.67 -3.07 -8.54
N ALA A 131 -23.54 -2.05 -8.51
CA ALA A 131 -24.12 -1.27 -7.39
C ALA A 131 -23.26 -0.08 -6.89
N CYS A 132 -23.71 1.18 -6.86
CA CYS A 132 -25.00 1.83 -7.13
C CYS A 132 -24.71 3.29 -7.47
N GLY A 133 -25.40 3.84 -8.47
CA GLY A 133 -25.29 5.25 -8.84
C GLY A 133 -25.67 5.47 -10.29
N GLN A 134 -26.95 5.27 -10.60
CA GLN A 134 -27.55 5.75 -11.84
C GLN A 134 -27.23 7.24 -11.99
N LEU A 135 -26.54 7.59 -13.06
CA LEU A 135 -26.71 8.87 -13.74
C LEU A 135 -26.79 8.55 -15.23
N SER A 136 -28.02 8.28 -15.65
CA SER A 136 -28.44 8.49 -17.03
C SER A 136 -28.13 9.93 -17.39
N VAL A 137 -27.30 10.14 -18.41
CA VAL A 137 -27.38 11.35 -19.21
C VAL A 137 -28.00 10.93 -20.54
N MET A 138 -29.25 11.33 -20.68
CA MET A 138 -30.03 11.25 -21.90
C MET A 138 -29.33 12.05 -23.01
N GLN A 139 -29.29 11.42 -24.19
CA GLN A 139 -29.44 11.99 -25.54
C GLN A 139 -28.57 13.17 -26.02
N GLY A 140 -28.08 13.01 -27.27
CA GLY A 140 -27.92 14.12 -28.21
C GLY A 140 -26.77 13.94 -29.18
N GLY A 141 -27.08 13.51 -30.42
CA GLY A 141 -26.15 13.51 -31.56
C GLY A 141 -26.32 12.30 -32.48
#